data_AF-A0A1F6HS53-F1
#
_entry.id   AF-A0A1F6HS53-F1
#
_cell.length_a   1.000
_cell.length_b   1.000
_cell.length_c   1.000
_cell.angle_alpha   90.00
_cell.angle_beta   90.00
_cell.angle_gamma   90.00
#
_symmetry.space_group_name_H-M   'P 1'
#
loop_
_entity.id
_entity.type
_entity.pdbx_description
1 polymer ?
#
loop_
_entity_poly.entity_id
_entity_poly.type
_entity_poly.pdbx_seq_one_letter_code
_entity_poly.pdbx_strand_id
1 'polypeptide(L)'
;MLKDKKIIYRKKRENPPKKVASKSNINRTLLGIVFILVGFAWFILIFGTSGVQSQKEDAAKEPIVADEAFEKKTNESVVRNIIIPRLNIDLSITPSKIKNGYWEVSETTASHGEGSANPGEGGNVVVFAHAREGLFLGLRDVKQDDAVYVLTNDQWYKYKVSETVDVYPSDITTVAPTDSEVLTLFTCSGFFDEKRLIVKAIPDRQ
;
A
#
# COMPACT_ATOMS: atom_id res chain seq x y z
N MET A 1 32.28 -142.59 16.68
CA MET A 1 32.96 -142.91 15.40
C MET A 1 32.35 -142.03 14.32
N LEU A 2 33.13 -141.10 13.73
CA LEU A 2 32.90 -140.31 12.50
C LEU A 2 31.56 -139.56 12.30
N LYS A 3 31.48 -138.39 11.67
CA LYS A 3 32.34 -137.22 11.39
C LYS A 3 31.40 -136.24 10.66
N ASP A 4 31.60 -134.95 10.91
CA ASP A 4 31.44 -133.81 10.01
C ASP A 4 30.17 -133.62 9.15
N LYS A 5 29.55 -132.43 9.31
CA LYS A 5 29.20 -131.58 8.16
C LYS A 5 28.98 -130.12 8.59
N LYS A 6 29.93 -129.27 8.21
CA LYS A 6 29.79 -127.80 8.11
C LYS A 6 28.77 -127.46 7.02
N ILE A 7 27.84 -126.56 7.29
CA ILE A 7 27.16 -125.76 6.26
C ILE A 7 27.17 -124.30 6.71
N ILE A 8 27.93 -123.48 5.99
CA ILE A 8 28.06 -122.03 6.16
C ILE A 8 27.00 -121.36 5.28
N TYR A 9 26.08 -120.59 5.87
CA TYR A 9 25.15 -119.75 5.11
C TYR A 9 25.72 -118.33 4.92
N ARG A 10 25.88 -117.95 3.66
CA ARG A 10 26.44 -116.69 3.13
C ARG A 10 25.34 -115.61 3.12
N LYS A 11 25.47 -114.56 3.95
CA LYS A 11 24.54 -113.40 3.91
C LYS A 11 24.99 -112.37 2.87
N LYS A 12 23.98 -111.83 2.19
CA LYS A 12 23.94 -111.11 0.91
C LYS A 12 24.72 -109.78 0.92
N ARG A 13 25.53 -109.53 -0.12
CA ARG A 13 26.14 -108.22 -0.38
C ARG A 13 25.08 -107.29 -0.96
N GLU A 14 24.87 -106.13 -0.35
CA GLU A 14 23.98 -105.08 -0.85
C GLU A 14 24.74 -104.20 -1.86
N ASN A 15 24.07 -103.87 -2.97
CA ASN A 15 24.59 -102.93 -3.98
C ASN A 15 24.29 -101.47 -3.55
N PRO A 16 25.15 -100.51 -3.94
CA PRO A 16 25.10 -99.14 -3.43
C PRO A 16 23.85 -98.37 -3.89
N PRO A 17 23.32 -97.44 -3.08
CA PRO A 17 22.20 -96.61 -3.50
C PRO A 17 22.58 -95.62 -4.61
N LYS A 18 21.64 -95.44 -5.55
CA LYS A 18 21.72 -94.60 -6.75
C LYS A 18 21.91 -93.10 -6.42
N LYS A 19 22.76 -92.40 -7.18
CA LYS A 19 22.93 -90.93 -7.12
C LYS A 19 21.64 -90.23 -7.59
N VAL A 20 21.10 -89.36 -6.75
CA VAL A 20 19.99 -88.45 -7.09
C VAL A 20 20.54 -87.04 -7.34
N ALA A 21 20.02 -86.39 -8.37
CA ALA A 21 20.49 -85.15 -8.97
C ALA A 21 20.46 -83.92 -8.05
N SER A 22 21.40 -83.00 -8.31
CA SER A 22 21.62 -81.70 -7.67
C SER A 22 20.36 -80.82 -7.68
N LYS A 23 19.86 -80.45 -6.50
CA LYS A 23 18.90 -79.34 -6.34
C LYS A 23 19.68 -78.02 -6.31
N SER A 24 19.35 -77.10 -7.22
CA SER A 24 19.90 -75.75 -7.26
C SER A 24 19.56 -74.98 -5.98
N ASN A 25 20.58 -74.60 -5.22
CA ASN A 25 20.44 -73.84 -3.99
C ASN A 25 20.24 -72.36 -4.34
N ILE A 26 18.99 -71.89 -4.34
CA ILE A 26 18.72 -70.46 -4.37
C ILE A 26 19.31 -69.86 -3.09
N ASN A 27 20.32 -69.00 -3.24
CA ASN A 27 21.02 -68.37 -2.12
C ASN A 27 20.03 -67.53 -1.31
N ARG A 28 19.68 -68.00 -0.12
CA ARG A 28 18.71 -67.36 0.80
C ARG A 28 19.06 -65.90 1.11
N THR A 29 20.33 -65.52 0.98
CA THR A 29 20.83 -64.15 1.11
C THR A 29 20.35 -63.23 -0.02
N LEU A 30 20.26 -63.72 -1.25
CA LEU A 30 19.78 -62.93 -2.40
C LEU A 30 18.28 -62.65 -2.29
N LEU A 31 17.52 -63.63 -1.81
CA LEU A 31 16.08 -63.49 -1.58
C LEU A 31 15.78 -62.48 -0.46
N GLY A 32 16.58 -62.48 0.61
CA GLY A 32 16.42 -61.53 1.73
C GLY A 32 16.65 -60.07 1.34
N ILE A 33 17.65 -59.78 0.49
CA ILE A 33 17.96 -58.42 0.03
C ILE A 33 16.80 -57.86 -0.83
N VAL A 34 16.19 -58.69 -1.67
CA VAL A 34 15.04 -58.29 -2.49
C VAL A 34 13.85 -57.92 -1.61
N PHE A 35 13.56 -58.68 -0.55
CA PHE A 35 12.48 -58.34 0.40
C PHE A 35 12.75 -57.04 1.16
N ILE A 36 14.01 -56.74 1.51
CA ILE A 36 14.39 -55.48 2.17
C ILE A 36 14.20 -54.29 1.23
N LEU A 37 14.63 -54.40 -0.04
CA LEU A 37 14.48 -53.33 -1.02
C LEU A 37 13.02 -53.04 -1.36
N VAL A 38 12.21 -54.10 -1.52
CA VAL A 38 10.77 -53.96 -1.74
C VAL A 38 10.09 -53.35 -0.52
N GLY A 39 10.46 -53.79 0.69
CA GLY A 39 9.94 -53.22 1.94
C GLY A 39 10.32 -51.75 2.14
N PHE A 40 11.54 -51.36 1.78
CA PHE A 40 12.00 -49.97 1.88
C PHE A 40 11.33 -49.07 0.84
N ALA A 41 11.12 -49.55 -0.38
CA ALA A 41 10.34 -48.86 -1.40
C ALA A 41 8.87 -48.68 -0.96
N TRP A 42 8.29 -49.69 -0.30
CA TRP A 42 6.94 -49.61 0.25
C TRP A 42 6.85 -48.69 1.48
N PHE A 43 7.89 -48.65 2.31
CA PHE A 43 8.01 -47.72 3.43
C PHE A 43 8.10 -46.27 2.95
N ILE A 44 8.85 -45.99 1.88
CA ILE A 44 8.89 -44.66 1.25
C ILE A 44 7.53 -44.31 0.63
N LEU A 45 6.81 -45.26 0.05
CA LEU A 45 5.46 -45.01 -0.48
C LEU A 45 4.42 -44.75 0.63
N ILE A 46 4.50 -45.45 1.76
CA ILE A 46 3.54 -45.33 2.87
C ILE A 46 3.86 -44.14 3.77
N PHE A 47 5.14 -43.86 4.03
CA PHE A 47 5.59 -42.82 4.96
C PHE A 47 6.18 -41.57 4.29
N GLY A 48 6.59 -41.65 3.03
CA GLY A 48 7.29 -40.55 2.32
C GLY A 48 6.41 -39.41 1.83
N THR A 49 5.10 -39.42 2.12
CA THR A 49 4.19 -38.33 1.72
C THR A 49 3.33 -37.77 2.86
N SER A 50 3.68 -38.06 4.11
CA SER A 50 2.95 -37.55 5.28
C SER A 50 3.85 -36.68 6.14
N GLY A 51 3.73 -35.35 5.98
CA GLY A 51 4.06 -34.41 7.05
C GLY A 51 5.03 -33.28 6.75
N VAL A 52 5.05 -32.71 5.53
CA VAL A 52 5.42 -31.29 5.42
C VAL A 52 4.20 -30.49 5.83
N GLN A 53 4.13 -30.18 7.12
CA GLN A 53 3.15 -29.30 7.71
C GLN A 53 3.38 -27.88 7.15
N SER A 54 2.67 -27.54 6.07
CA SER A 54 2.59 -26.16 5.56
C SER A 54 1.74 -25.34 6.54
N GLN A 55 2.35 -24.89 7.64
CA GLN A 55 1.78 -23.93 8.59
C GLN A 55 2.35 -22.53 8.30
N LYS A 56 2.19 -22.06 7.05
CA LYS A 56 2.59 -20.68 6.71
C LYS A 56 1.61 -19.92 5.81
N GLU A 57 0.46 -20.48 5.47
CA GLU A 57 -0.47 -19.86 4.52
C GLU A 57 -1.74 -19.25 5.11
N ASP A 58 -2.15 -19.61 6.33
CA ASP A 58 -3.43 -19.13 6.89
C ASP A 58 -3.34 -17.86 7.76
N ALA A 59 -2.13 -17.38 8.08
CA ALA A 59 -1.94 -16.10 8.78
C ALA A 59 -2.17 -14.85 7.88
N ALA A 60 -2.33 -15.05 6.57
CA ALA A 60 -2.44 -13.96 5.60
C ALA A 60 -3.88 -13.59 5.20
N LYS A 61 -4.90 -14.24 5.80
CA LYS A 61 -6.31 -14.10 5.41
C LYS A 61 -7.15 -13.20 6.33
N GLU A 62 -6.62 -12.78 7.48
CA GLU A 62 -7.34 -11.83 8.34
C GLU A 62 -6.95 -10.38 7.99
N PRO A 63 -7.91 -9.45 7.86
CA PRO A 63 -7.59 -8.04 7.76
C PRO A 63 -6.87 -7.55 9.02
N ILE A 64 -5.97 -6.57 8.88
CA ILE A 64 -5.31 -5.93 10.02
C ILE A 64 -6.38 -5.23 10.86
N VAL A 65 -6.53 -5.64 12.11
CA VAL A 65 -7.46 -4.99 13.06
C VAL A 65 -6.91 -3.61 13.39
N ALA A 66 -7.61 -2.56 12.95
CA ALA A 66 -7.41 -1.21 13.41
C ALA A 66 -8.01 -1.07 14.82
N ASP A 67 -7.18 -0.81 15.82
CA ASP A 67 -7.59 -0.56 17.20
C ASP A 67 -8.09 0.88 17.40
N GLU A 68 -8.49 1.23 18.62
CA GLU A 68 -8.92 2.58 19.00
C GLU A 68 -7.84 3.65 18.76
N ALA A 69 -6.59 3.27 18.45
CA ALA A 69 -5.53 4.20 18.09
C ALA A 69 -5.70 4.85 16.70
N PHE A 70 -6.67 4.39 15.90
CA PHE A 70 -7.04 5.00 14.63
C PHE A 70 -8.16 6.05 14.74
N GLU A 71 -8.56 6.43 15.96
CA GLU A 71 -9.45 7.59 16.14
C GLU A 71 -8.81 8.88 15.63
N LYS A 72 -9.55 9.57 14.75
CA LYS A 72 -9.17 10.83 14.13
C LYS A 72 -8.95 11.88 15.22
N LYS A 73 -7.69 12.16 15.57
CA LYS A 73 -7.37 13.37 16.33
C LYS A 73 -7.86 14.59 15.54
N THR A 74 -8.85 15.28 16.08
CA THR A 74 -9.33 16.57 15.57
C THR A 74 -8.28 17.62 15.87
N ASN A 75 -7.18 17.59 15.13
CA ASN A 75 -6.30 18.74 15.04
C ASN A 75 -7.03 19.79 14.19
N GLU A 76 -6.90 21.05 14.57
CA GLU A 76 -7.31 22.20 13.76
C GLU A 76 -6.84 22.02 12.31
N SER A 77 -7.74 22.25 11.34
CA SER A 77 -7.40 22.06 9.92
C SER A 77 -6.50 23.21 9.48
N VAL A 78 -5.20 22.93 9.34
CA VAL A 78 -4.21 23.94 8.97
C VAL A 78 -3.94 23.84 7.48
N VAL A 79 -4.13 24.92 6.74
CA VAL A 79 -3.80 25.00 5.32
C VAL A 79 -2.28 24.94 5.12
N ARG A 80 -1.81 24.05 4.23
CA ARG A 80 -0.38 23.73 4.06
C ARG A 80 0.15 24.03 2.67
N ASN A 81 -0.59 23.69 1.63
CA ASN A 81 -0.15 23.86 0.24
C ASN A 81 -1.32 24.22 -0.67
N ILE A 82 -1.02 24.90 -1.76
CA ILE A 82 -1.94 25.12 -2.88
C ILE A 82 -1.28 24.73 -4.19
N ILE A 83 -2.03 24.02 -5.03
CA ILE A 83 -1.61 23.61 -6.37
C ILE A 83 -2.64 24.07 -7.40
N ILE A 84 -2.16 24.74 -8.44
CA ILE A 84 -2.97 25.10 -9.63
C ILE A 84 -2.22 24.57 -10.86
N PRO A 85 -2.49 23.32 -11.28
CA PRO A 85 -1.64 22.62 -12.23
C PRO A 85 -1.45 23.34 -13.57
N ARG A 86 -2.53 23.91 -14.13
CA ARG A 86 -2.47 24.61 -15.42
C ARG A 86 -1.56 25.84 -15.39
N LEU A 87 -1.40 26.45 -14.22
CA LEU A 87 -0.57 27.63 -14.01
C LEU A 87 0.84 27.29 -13.52
N ASN A 88 1.15 25.99 -13.33
CA ASN A 88 2.39 25.52 -12.71
C ASN A 88 2.65 26.18 -11.34
N ILE A 89 1.58 26.38 -10.57
CA ILE A 89 1.67 26.86 -9.18
C ILE A 89 1.64 25.63 -8.27
N ASP A 90 2.68 25.47 -7.46
CA ASP A 90 2.76 24.57 -6.32
C ASP A 90 3.48 25.34 -5.20
N LEU A 91 2.72 25.75 -4.20
CA LEU A 91 3.19 26.73 -3.22
C LEU A 91 2.79 26.34 -1.81
N SER A 92 3.76 26.37 -0.90
CA SER A 92 3.51 26.26 0.54
C SER A 92 2.68 27.44 1.03
N ILE A 93 1.86 27.20 2.05
CA ILE A 93 1.00 28.19 2.69
C ILE A 93 1.40 28.33 4.17
N THR A 94 1.52 29.57 4.61
CA THR A 94 1.69 29.93 6.03
C THR A 94 0.48 30.70 6.55
N PRO A 95 0.09 30.53 7.82
CA PRO A 95 -0.92 31.40 8.43
C PRO A 95 -0.45 32.85 8.45
N SER A 96 -1.33 33.78 8.11
CA SER A 96 -1.08 35.21 8.11
C SER A 96 -1.87 35.92 9.19
N LYS A 97 -1.15 36.62 10.06
CA LYS A 97 -1.73 37.38 11.17
C LYS A 97 -2.17 38.76 10.72
N ILE A 98 -3.13 39.31 11.44
CA ILE A 98 -3.54 40.70 11.28
C ILE A 98 -2.62 41.61 12.11
N LYS A 99 -1.93 42.54 11.44
CA LYS A 99 -1.19 43.64 12.08
C LYS A 99 -1.65 44.98 11.52
N ASN A 100 -1.95 45.92 12.41
CA ASN A 100 -2.42 47.26 12.05
C ASN A 100 -3.64 47.26 11.10
N GLY A 101 -4.50 46.24 11.19
CA GLY A 101 -5.68 46.10 10.35
C GLY A 101 -5.44 45.42 8.99
N TYR A 102 -4.23 44.90 8.73
CA TYR A 102 -3.89 44.21 7.48
C TYR A 102 -3.33 42.82 7.76
N TRP A 103 -3.64 41.87 6.90
CA TRP A 103 -2.94 40.59 6.88
C TRP A 103 -1.48 40.78 6.43
N GLU A 104 -0.54 40.18 7.16
CA GLU A 104 0.86 40.13 6.75
C GLU A 104 1.04 39.22 5.53
N VAL A 105 1.74 39.67 4.50
CA VAL A 105 2.03 38.85 3.32
C VAL A 105 3.41 38.24 3.46
N SER A 106 3.52 36.93 3.25
CA SER A 106 4.81 36.26 3.21
C SER A 106 5.59 36.60 1.92
N GLU A 107 6.89 36.82 2.06
CA GLU A 107 7.78 37.14 0.94
C GLU A 107 8.06 35.93 0.03
N THR A 108 7.88 34.71 0.53
CA THR A 108 8.33 33.46 -0.13
C THR A 108 7.27 32.37 -0.23
N THR A 109 6.09 32.55 0.38
CA THR A 109 5.02 31.55 0.40
C THR A 109 3.66 32.22 0.18
N ALA A 110 2.63 31.42 -0.12
CA ALA A 110 1.27 31.90 0.01
C ALA A 110 0.87 32.02 1.48
N SER A 111 -0.15 32.82 1.72
CA SER A 111 -0.59 33.21 3.05
C SER A 111 -2.08 32.90 3.19
N HIS A 112 -2.47 32.20 4.25
CA HIS A 112 -3.87 31.97 4.60
C HIS A 112 -4.29 32.99 5.65
N GLY A 113 -5.34 33.77 5.37
CA GLY A 113 -5.73 34.90 6.19
C GLY A 113 -6.34 34.48 7.53
N GLU A 114 -5.77 34.94 8.64
CA GLU A 114 -6.34 34.78 9.99
C GLU A 114 -7.78 35.29 10.03
N GLY A 115 -8.68 34.47 10.58
CA GLY A 115 -10.11 34.76 10.66
C GLY A 115 -10.92 34.41 9.40
N SER A 116 -10.26 34.02 8.31
CA SER A 116 -10.94 33.36 7.18
C SER A 116 -11.18 31.88 7.48
N ALA A 117 -12.11 31.26 6.76
CA ALA A 117 -12.46 29.85 6.98
C ALA A 117 -11.34 28.90 6.56
N ASN A 118 -11.35 27.68 7.08
CA ASN A 118 -10.59 26.56 6.50
C ASN A 118 -11.42 25.82 5.45
N PRO A 119 -10.75 25.14 4.49
CA PRO A 119 -11.44 24.24 3.57
C PRO A 119 -12.35 23.23 4.30
N GLY A 120 -13.57 23.05 3.81
CA GLY A 120 -14.57 22.15 4.39
C GLY A 120 -15.38 22.69 5.58
N GLU A 121 -15.03 23.86 6.15
CA GLU A 121 -15.79 24.47 7.26
C GLU A 121 -17.02 25.27 6.79
N GLY A 122 -17.15 25.49 5.48
CA GLY A 122 -18.03 26.54 4.95
C GLY A 122 -17.38 27.91 5.03
N GLY A 123 -18.03 28.97 4.51
CA GLY A 123 -17.44 30.31 4.54
C GLY A 123 -16.42 30.60 3.46
N ASN A 124 -15.65 31.67 3.63
CA ASN A 124 -14.68 32.14 2.66
C ASN A 124 -13.26 31.80 3.11
N VAL A 125 -12.59 30.91 2.39
CA VAL A 125 -11.18 30.55 2.58
C VAL A 125 -10.33 31.53 1.80
N VAL A 126 -9.49 32.32 2.48
CA VAL A 126 -8.75 33.40 1.82
C VAL A 126 -7.27 33.07 1.76
N VAL A 127 -6.73 32.95 0.55
CA VAL A 127 -5.31 32.67 0.29
C VAL A 127 -4.72 33.73 -0.64
N PHE A 128 -3.54 34.26 -0.31
CA PHE A 128 -2.92 35.34 -1.09
C PHE A 128 -1.40 35.24 -1.11
N ALA A 129 -0.80 35.82 -2.16
CA ALA A 129 0.65 35.92 -2.28
C ALA A 129 1.01 37.11 -3.19
N HIS A 130 2.27 37.53 -3.16
CA HIS A 130 2.77 38.56 -4.09
C HIS A 130 2.66 38.12 -5.55
N ALA A 131 2.47 39.10 -6.44
CA ALA A 131 2.50 38.92 -7.90
C ALA A 131 3.95 38.85 -8.40
N ARG A 132 4.69 37.81 -7.99
CA ARG A 132 6.08 37.57 -8.38
C ARG A 132 6.26 36.15 -8.94
N GLU A 133 7.31 35.93 -9.73
CA GLU A 133 7.66 34.60 -10.21
C GLU A 133 7.87 33.63 -9.03
N GLY A 134 7.36 32.41 -9.16
CA GLY A 134 7.32 31.42 -8.06
C GLY A 134 6.22 31.65 -7.02
N LEU A 135 5.46 32.75 -7.12
CA LEU A 135 4.29 33.04 -6.29
C LEU A 135 3.03 33.18 -7.18
N PHE A 136 2.16 34.14 -6.90
CA PHE A 136 0.86 34.29 -7.57
C PHE A 136 0.89 35.14 -8.84
N LEU A 137 2.07 35.45 -9.40
CA LEU A 137 2.14 36.15 -10.69
C LEU A 137 1.36 35.41 -11.80
N GLY A 138 1.38 34.07 -11.78
CA GLY A 138 0.67 33.23 -12.73
C GLY A 138 -0.86 33.30 -12.63
N LEU A 139 -1.43 33.81 -11.52
CA LEU A 139 -2.89 33.92 -11.38
C LEU A 139 -3.53 34.81 -12.45
N ARG A 140 -2.78 35.75 -13.04
CA ARG A 140 -3.27 36.58 -14.15
C ARG A 140 -3.72 35.78 -15.36
N ASP A 141 -3.20 34.57 -15.50
CA ASP A 141 -3.47 33.69 -16.63
C ASP A 141 -4.54 32.64 -16.29
N VAL A 142 -5.15 32.69 -15.08
CA VAL A 142 -6.20 31.76 -14.61
C VAL A 142 -7.43 31.79 -15.50
N LYS A 143 -8.15 30.67 -15.58
CA LYS A 143 -9.34 30.51 -16.42
C LYS A 143 -10.46 29.90 -15.60
N GLN A 144 -11.68 30.18 -16.03
CA GLN A 144 -12.86 29.48 -15.54
C GLN A 144 -12.67 27.96 -15.70
N ASP A 145 -13.17 27.21 -14.73
CA ASP A 145 -13.08 25.76 -14.62
C ASP A 145 -11.67 25.19 -14.34
N ASP A 146 -10.67 26.03 -14.10
CA ASP A 146 -9.37 25.55 -13.62
C ASP A 146 -9.50 24.85 -12.27
N ALA A 147 -8.80 23.72 -12.13
CA ALA A 147 -8.72 23.00 -10.87
C ALA A 147 -7.71 23.68 -9.93
N VAL A 148 -8.15 23.89 -8.69
CA VAL A 148 -7.31 24.36 -7.58
C VAL A 148 -7.36 23.31 -6.48
N TYR A 149 -6.21 22.86 -6.01
CA TYR A 149 -6.10 21.89 -4.94
C TYR A 149 -5.50 22.57 -3.71
N VAL A 150 -6.14 22.42 -2.57
CA VAL A 150 -5.65 22.93 -1.29
C VAL A 150 -5.41 21.76 -0.37
N LEU A 151 -4.16 21.59 0.07
CA LEU A 151 -3.79 20.61 1.08
C LEU A 151 -3.91 21.24 2.46
N THR A 152 -4.60 20.54 3.34
CA THR A 152 -4.58 20.78 4.77
C THR A 152 -3.69 19.76 5.46
N ASN A 153 -3.49 19.86 6.77
CA ASN A 153 -2.81 18.83 7.54
C ASN A 153 -3.52 17.47 7.52
N ASP A 154 -4.81 17.42 7.18
CA ASP A 154 -5.60 16.19 7.18
C ASP A 154 -5.96 15.67 5.77
N GLN A 155 -6.28 16.53 4.81
CA GLN A 155 -6.72 16.08 3.48
C GLN A 155 -6.57 17.11 2.35
N TRP A 156 -6.78 16.63 1.12
CA TRP A 156 -6.87 17.46 -0.07
C TRP A 156 -8.30 17.92 -0.32
N TYR A 157 -8.46 19.21 -0.60
CA TYR A 157 -9.70 19.81 -1.05
C TYR A 157 -9.55 20.25 -2.50
N LYS A 158 -10.53 19.89 -3.33
CA LYS A 158 -10.56 20.26 -4.74
C LYS A 158 -11.59 21.36 -4.96
N TYR A 159 -11.16 22.41 -5.63
CA TYR A 159 -11.97 23.54 -6.05
C TYR A 159 -11.88 23.71 -7.55
N LYS A 160 -12.86 24.44 -8.08
CA LYS A 160 -12.93 24.82 -9.47
C LYS A 160 -13.18 26.30 -9.59
N VAL A 161 -12.35 27.00 -10.37
CA VAL A 161 -12.45 28.44 -10.58
C VAL A 161 -13.80 28.78 -11.19
N SER A 162 -14.53 29.68 -10.54
CA SER A 162 -15.86 30.13 -10.95
C SER A 162 -15.86 31.56 -11.46
N GLU A 163 -14.99 32.43 -10.94
CA GLU A 163 -14.99 33.85 -11.27
C GLU A 163 -13.59 34.46 -11.14
N THR A 164 -13.32 35.50 -11.93
CA THR A 164 -12.12 36.33 -11.79
C THR A 164 -12.49 37.79 -12.01
N VAL A 165 -12.03 38.68 -11.12
CA VAL A 165 -12.35 40.10 -11.15
C VAL A 165 -11.20 40.95 -10.62
N ASP A 166 -10.95 42.09 -11.26
CA ASP A 166 -10.04 43.12 -10.73
C ASP A 166 -10.81 44.12 -9.87
N VAL A 167 -10.36 44.33 -8.64
CA VAL A 167 -10.97 45.27 -7.68
C VAL A 167 -9.94 46.25 -7.13
N TYR A 168 -10.41 47.34 -6.53
CA TYR A 168 -9.53 48.21 -5.75
C TYR A 168 -9.21 47.59 -4.38
N PRO A 169 -8.03 47.83 -3.80
CA PRO A 169 -7.66 47.31 -2.48
C PRO A 169 -8.61 47.72 -1.35
N SER A 170 -9.39 48.79 -1.53
CA SER A 170 -10.42 49.24 -0.58
C SER A 170 -11.68 48.37 -0.60
N ASP A 171 -11.86 47.50 -1.60
CA ASP A 171 -13.02 46.61 -1.70
C ASP A 171 -12.82 45.32 -0.89
N ILE A 172 -12.99 45.47 0.43
CA ILE A 172 -12.86 44.37 1.39
C ILE A 172 -14.01 43.35 1.32
N THR A 173 -15.07 43.64 0.56
CA THR A 173 -16.23 42.73 0.47
C THR A 173 -15.88 41.40 -0.21
N THR A 174 -14.82 41.41 -1.02
CA THR A 174 -14.31 40.25 -1.75
C THR A 174 -13.76 39.14 -0.85
N VAL A 175 -13.29 39.50 0.36
CA VAL A 175 -12.72 38.57 1.34
C VAL A 175 -13.63 38.36 2.57
N ALA A 176 -14.83 38.94 2.56
CA ALA A 176 -15.79 38.79 3.64
C ALA A 176 -16.29 37.33 3.75
N PRO A 177 -16.77 36.90 4.93
CA PRO A 177 -17.41 35.60 5.09
C PRO A 177 -18.58 35.40 4.13
N THR A 178 -18.77 34.17 3.68
CA THR A 178 -19.84 33.76 2.76
C THR A 178 -20.74 32.70 3.40
N ASP A 179 -21.99 32.58 2.95
CA ASP A 179 -22.91 31.56 3.48
C ASP A 179 -22.53 30.13 3.03
N SER A 180 -21.82 30.03 1.90
CA SER A 180 -21.32 28.78 1.34
C SER A 180 -19.81 28.82 1.21
N GLU A 181 -19.19 27.64 1.15
CA GLU A 181 -17.76 27.51 0.94
C GLU A 181 -17.31 28.15 -0.38
N VAL A 182 -16.37 29.08 -0.29
CA VAL A 182 -15.69 29.74 -1.42
C VAL A 182 -14.21 29.81 -1.11
N LEU A 183 -13.37 29.44 -2.05
CA LEU A 183 -11.94 29.74 -2.01
C LEU A 183 -11.70 31.05 -2.77
N THR A 184 -11.20 32.05 -2.06
CA THR A 184 -10.78 33.34 -2.63
C THR A 184 -9.26 33.39 -2.69
N LEU A 185 -8.71 33.43 -3.91
CA LEU A 185 -7.30 33.70 -4.14
C LEU A 185 -7.13 35.16 -4.53
N PHE A 186 -6.11 35.85 -4.03
CA PHE A 186 -5.79 37.17 -4.57
C PHE A 186 -4.31 37.54 -4.63
N THR A 187 -4.01 38.47 -5.53
CA THR A 187 -2.68 39.06 -5.71
C THR A 187 -2.77 40.50 -6.23
N CYS A 188 -1.65 41.21 -6.34
CA CYS A 188 -1.61 42.55 -6.95
C CYS A 188 -1.86 42.49 -8.47
N SER A 189 -2.51 43.51 -9.02
CA SER A 189 -2.78 43.64 -10.45
C SER A 189 -2.87 45.11 -10.88
N GLY A 190 -3.08 45.34 -12.18
CA GLY A 190 -3.18 46.69 -12.75
C GLY A 190 -1.83 47.36 -12.97
N PHE A 191 -1.87 48.63 -13.39
CA PHE A 191 -0.65 49.41 -13.60
C PHE A 191 -0.10 49.90 -12.25
N PHE A 192 1.18 49.62 -11.97
CA PHE A 192 1.78 49.90 -10.65
C PHE A 192 1.04 49.27 -9.46
N ASP A 193 0.48 48.07 -9.60
CA ASP A 193 -0.14 47.30 -8.50
C ASP A 193 -1.33 47.99 -7.81
N GLU A 194 -1.99 48.91 -8.52
CA GLU A 194 -3.12 49.70 -8.02
C GLU A 194 -4.39 48.89 -7.71
N LYS A 195 -4.49 47.66 -8.26
CA LYS A 195 -5.64 46.76 -8.12
C LYS A 195 -5.26 45.43 -7.48
N ARG A 196 -6.29 44.65 -7.17
CA ARG A 196 -6.19 43.26 -6.76
C ARG A 196 -6.92 42.39 -7.75
N LEU A 197 -6.23 41.38 -8.27
CA LEU A 197 -6.87 40.30 -9.00
C LEU A 197 -7.45 39.34 -7.97
N ILE A 198 -8.77 39.18 -7.98
CA ILE A 198 -9.51 38.24 -7.16
C ILE A 198 -9.93 37.07 -8.03
N VAL A 199 -9.64 35.86 -7.57
CA VAL A 199 -10.08 34.60 -8.19
C VAL A 199 -10.95 33.88 -7.18
N LYS A 200 -12.20 33.62 -7.53
CA LYS A 200 -13.09 32.80 -6.71
C LYS A 200 -13.17 31.40 -7.30
N ALA A 201 -13.15 30.42 -6.42
CA ALA A 201 -13.34 29.02 -6.75
C ALA A 201 -14.33 28.38 -5.78
N ILE A 202 -15.13 27.44 -6.27
CA ILE A 202 -16.13 26.72 -5.49
C ILE A 202 -15.70 25.26 -5.34
N PRO A 203 -16.14 24.55 -4.27
CA PRO A 203 -15.82 23.14 -4.10
C PRO A 203 -16.23 22.29 -5.32
N ASP A 204 -15.31 21.48 -5.82
CA ASP A 204 -15.55 20.55 -6.93
C ASP A 204 -15.85 19.15 -6.37
N ARG A 205 -17.09 18.96 -5.92
CA ARG A 205 -17.58 17.67 -5.42
C ARG A 205 -18.04 16.85 -6.63
N GLN A 206 -17.20 15.90 -7.06
CA GLN A 206 -17.58 14.88 -8.03
C GLN A 206 -18.48 13.81 -7.41
#